data_AF-A0A961SXR9-F1
#
_entry.id   AF-A0A961SXR9-F1
#
_cell.length_a   1.000
_cell.length_b   1.000
_cell.length_c   1.000
_cell.angle_alpha   90.00
_cell.angle_beta   90.00
_cell.angle_gamma   90.00
#
_symmetry.space_group_name_H-M   'P 1'
#
loop_
_entity.id
_entity.type
_entity.pdbx_description
1 polymer ?
#
loop_
_entity_poly.entity_id
_entity_poly.type
_entity_poly.pdbx_seq_one_letter_code
_entity_poly.pdbx_strand_id
1 'polypeptide(L)'
;MAGQEVQEAAITGRMHWLWPDRANLRRANRYVIPALVLLYPVFGSFNSILAFVLMGFGLLVLLFHQPGTGFTAEARLVALALAAFFAAEALSGLINWRGWPSLREIAENVTFLGFLPFLALVVRGRHSLMAALASFAPIAAMLALAVGAWQVWTIGIRAQGVAGNAAIFGVTVAVVYAFTLVSIMRRNSFLPMFTNYLGAICAAGAILLSSSRTLWPIIVLFPLIFVLLPSFGVVRRPSHRSLLAIVLVLILAAAVVLTAGRDRIGEAIRDIAAAENGQMMTPLGKRIVVWKTAIAAIPEHPLIGFGPDSPARVMEER
;
A
#
# COMPACT_ATOMS: atom_id res chain seq x y z
N MET A 1 6.82 -41.42 -39.79
CA MET A 1 5.82 -40.46 -39.27
C MET A 1 5.54 -40.65 -37.77
N ALA A 2 5.50 -41.87 -37.23
CA ALA A 2 5.28 -42.10 -35.79
C ALA A 2 6.38 -41.58 -34.82
N GLY A 3 7.58 -41.25 -35.33
CA GLY A 3 8.67 -40.74 -34.49
C GLY A 3 8.60 -39.24 -34.16
N GLN A 4 7.93 -38.43 -35.00
CA GLN A 4 7.78 -36.99 -34.78
C GLN A 4 6.68 -36.67 -33.75
N GLU A 5 5.57 -37.42 -33.76
CA GLU A 5 4.48 -37.22 -32.80
C GLU A 5 4.88 -37.55 -31.35
N VAL A 6 5.77 -38.53 -31.15
CA VAL A 6 6.30 -38.89 -29.81
C VAL A 6 7.26 -37.82 -29.30
N GLN A 7 7.98 -37.14 -30.20
CA GLN A 7 8.90 -36.07 -29.84
C GLN A 7 8.15 -34.76 -29.53
N GLU A 8 7.07 -34.45 -30.26
CA GLU A 8 6.16 -33.35 -29.95
C GLU A 8 5.40 -33.55 -28.63
N ALA A 9 4.96 -34.78 -28.34
CA ALA A 9 4.32 -35.14 -27.08
C ALA A 9 5.29 -35.06 -25.88
N ALA A 10 6.57 -35.38 -26.07
CA ALA A 10 7.60 -35.28 -25.03
C ALA A 10 8.00 -33.83 -24.71
N ILE A 11 7.96 -32.94 -25.71
CA ILE A 11 8.24 -31.50 -25.52
C ILE A 11 7.04 -30.80 -24.86
N THR A 12 5.81 -31.13 -25.27
CA THR A 12 4.58 -30.61 -24.64
C THR A 12 4.35 -31.17 -23.22
N GLY A 13 4.72 -32.43 -22.96
CA GLY A 13 4.64 -33.03 -21.62
C GLY A 13 5.63 -32.47 -20.59
N ARG A 14 6.81 -32.02 -21.02
CA ARG A 14 7.84 -31.44 -20.12
C ARG A 14 7.69 -29.95 -19.85
N MET A 15 6.76 -29.26 -20.50
CA MET A 15 6.45 -27.85 -20.19
C MET A 15 5.18 -27.68 -19.34
N HIS A 16 4.45 -28.75 -19.03
CA HIS A 16 3.19 -28.66 -18.28
C HIS A 16 3.33 -28.09 -16.84
N TRP A 17 4.55 -28.05 -16.28
CA TRP A 17 4.87 -27.40 -15.00
C TRP A 17 5.10 -25.89 -15.10
N LEU A 18 5.45 -25.39 -16.29
CA LEU A 18 5.54 -23.96 -16.59
C LEU A 18 4.14 -23.35 -16.90
N TRP A 19 3.13 -24.19 -17.12
CA TRP A 19 1.80 -23.76 -17.54
C TRP A 19 0.88 -23.58 -16.31
N PRO A 20 0.22 -22.43 -16.17
CA PRO A 20 -0.63 -22.14 -15.01
C PRO A 20 -2.00 -22.84 -15.16
N ASP A 21 -2.07 -24.14 -14.88
CA ASP A 21 -3.36 -24.76 -14.55
C ASP A 21 -3.94 -24.09 -13.28
N ARG A 22 -5.26 -24.13 -13.07
CA ARG A 22 -5.94 -23.60 -11.86
C ARG A 22 -5.31 -24.15 -10.57
N ALA A 23 -4.76 -25.36 -10.60
CA ALA A 23 -3.99 -25.93 -9.50
C ALA A 23 -2.66 -25.19 -9.26
N ASN A 24 -1.92 -24.84 -10.32
CA ASN A 24 -0.66 -24.12 -10.26
C ASN A 24 -0.87 -22.65 -9.85
N LEU A 25 -1.92 -21.98 -10.32
CA LEU A 25 -2.30 -20.64 -9.87
C LEU A 25 -2.65 -20.61 -8.36
N ARG A 26 -3.35 -21.64 -7.86
CA ARG A 26 -3.62 -21.76 -6.43
C ARG A 26 -2.36 -22.00 -5.61
N ARG A 27 -1.41 -22.80 -6.12
CA ARG A 27 -0.09 -22.98 -5.48
C ARG A 27 0.73 -21.69 -5.50
N ALA A 28 0.81 -21.01 -6.63
CA ALA A 28 1.51 -19.72 -6.74
C ALA A 28 0.93 -18.70 -5.77
N ASN A 29 -0.40 -18.55 -5.72
CA ASN A 29 -1.08 -17.68 -4.77
C ASN A 29 -0.79 -18.05 -3.30
N ARG A 30 -0.56 -19.33 -2.99
CA ARG A 30 -0.21 -19.80 -1.64
C ARG A 30 1.14 -19.29 -1.16
N TYR A 31 2.09 -19.03 -2.05
CA TYR A 31 3.43 -18.57 -1.69
C TYR A 31 3.63 -17.08 -1.96
N VAL A 32 3.15 -16.60 -3.11
CA VAL A 32 3.27 -15.21 -3.54
C VAL A 32 2.54 -14.31 -2.55
N ILE A 33 1.26 -14.57 -2.26
CA ILE A 33 0.46 -13.67 -1.39
C ILE A 33 1.09 -13.51 0.01
N PRO A 34 1.48 -14.59 0.72
CA PRO A 34 2.21 -14.43 1.98
C PRO A 34 3.50 -13.64 1.86
N ALA A 35 4.31 -13.91 0.83
CA ALA A 35 5.54 -13.18 0.61
C ALA A 35 5.28 -11.68 0.36
N LEU A 36 4.25 -11.34 -0.43
CA LEU A 36 3.80 -9.96 -0.62
C LEU A 36 3.51 -9.33 0.74
N VAL A 37 2.65 -9.95 1.54
CA VAL A 37 2.19 -9.39 2.82
C VAL A 37 3.33 -9.21 3.82
N LEU A 38 4.25 -10.17 3.89
CA LEU A 38 5.40 -10.14 4.80
C LEU A 38 6.41 -9.06 4.42
N LEU A 39 6.71 -8.93 3.12
CA LEU A 39 7.74 -8.02 2.63
C LEU A 39 7.23 -6.59 2.46
N TYR A 40 5.92 -6.41 2.24
CA TYR A 40 5.29 -5.11 1.95
C TYR A 40 5.67 -3.98 2.91
N PRO A 41 5.61 -4.14 4.25
CA PRO A 41 5.97 -3.07 5.16
C PRO A 41 7.48 -2.86 5.30
N VAL A 42 8.30 -3.89 5.04
CA VAL A 42 9.76 -3.80 5.23
C VAL A 42 10.44 -3.23 3.99
N PHE A 43 10.00 -3.64 2.80
CA PHE A 43 10.68 -3.40 1.53
C PHE A 43 9.91 -2.42 0.63
N GLY A 44 9.48 -1.28 1.16
CA GLY A 44 8.54 -0.36 0.48
C GLY A 44 8.88 -0.02 -0.98
N SER A 45 10.15 0.19 -1.35
CA SER A 45 10.56 0.47 -2.75
C SER A 45 10.61 -0.78 -3.64
N PHE A 46 10.75 -1.95 -3.03
CA PHE A 46 10.65 -3.25 -3.69
C PHE A 46 9.20 -3.54 -4.12
N ASN A 47 8.21 -2.81 -3.59
CA ASN A 47 6.82 -2.88 -4.06
C ASN A 47 6.70 -2.49 -5.54
N SER A 48 7.54 -1.57 -6.04
CA SER A 48 7.56 -1.24 -7.47
C SER A 48 8.05 -2.43 -8.28
N ILE A 49 9.16 -3.07 -7.86
CA ILE A 49 9.68 -4.29 -8.50
C ILE A 49 8.64 -5.40 -8.46
N LEU A 50 7.98 -5.57 -7.33
CA LEU A 50 6.96 -6.58 -7.13
C LEU A 50 5.71 -6.30 -7.97
N ALA A 51 5.30 -5.04 -8.11
CA ALA A 51 4.26 -4.62 -9.03
C ALA A 51 4.65 -4.92 -10.48
N PHE A 52 5.91 -4.69 -10.88
CA PHE A 52 6.42 -5.08 -12.20
C PHE A 52 6.43 -6.60 -12.41
N VAL A 53 6.80 -7.39 -11.39
CA VAL A 53 6.76 -8.87 -11.45
C VAL A 53 5.32 -9.36 -11.55
N LEU A 54 4.40 -8.80 -10.76
CA LEU A 54 2.97 -9.13 -10.80
C LEU A 54 2.32 -8.69 -12.10
N MET A 55 2.76 -7.56 -12.66
CA MET A 55 2.38 -7.10 -14.01
C MET A 55 2.83 -8.09 -15.06
N GLY A 56 4.12 -8.46 -15.08
CA GLY A 56 4.67 -9.41 -16.04
C GLY A 56 3.95 -10.75 -15.95
N PHE A 57 3.77 -11.28 -14.73
CA PHE A 57 3.00 -12.49 -14.50
C PHE A 57 1.56 -12.36 -15.01
N GLY A 58 0.94 -11.23 -14.75
CA GLY A 58 -0.41 -10.93 -15.18
C GLY A 58 -0.60 -10.81 -16.69
N LEU A 59 0.36 -10.18 -17.38
CA LEU A 59 0.41 -10.11 -18.84
C LEU A 59 0.64 -11.49 -19.46
N LEU A 60 1.52 -12.31 -18.89
CA LEU A 60 1.69 -13.70 -19.31
C LEU A 60 0.38 -14.49 -19.16
N VAL A 61 -0.33 -14.31 -18.04
CA VAL A 61 -1.65 -14.95 -17.85
C VAL A 61 -2.68 -14.46 -18.88
N LEU A 62 -2.67 -13.18 -19.27
CA LEU A 62 -3.58 -12.66 -20.30
C LEU A 62 -3.23 -13.13 -21.72
N LEU A 63 -1.94 -13.20 -22.06
CA LEU A 63 -1.45 -13.61 -23.38
C LEU A 63 -1.68 -15.11 -23.63
N PHE A 64 -1.48 -15.94 -22.61
CA PHE A 64 -1.51 -17.40 -22.74
C PHE A 64 -2.80 -18.05 -22.23
N HIS A 65 -3.73 -17.26 -21.68
CA HIS A 65 -5.01 -17.75 -21.21
C HIS A 65 -6.11 -16.80 -21.67
N GLN A 66 -7.06 -17.28 -22.48
CA GLN A 66 -8.27 -16.51 -22.74
C GLN A 66 -9.02 -16.39 -21.41
N PRO A 67 -9.11 -15.19 -20.81
CA PRO A 67 -9.83 -15.06 -19.57
C PRO A 67 -11.31 -15.23 -19.93
N GLY A 68 -11.90 -16.38 -19.56
CA GLY A 68 -13.33 -16.39 -19.27
C GLY A 68 -13.60 -15.18 -18.37
N THR A 69 -14.43 -14.25 -18.83
CA THR A 69 -14.52 -12.82 -18.45
C THR A 69 -15.01 -12.54 -17.02
N GLY A 70 -14.61 -13.38 -16.05
CA GLY A 70 -14.98 -13.33 -14.64
C GLY A 70 -14.38 -12.17 -13.84
N PHE A 71 -14.10 -11.03 -14.48
CA PHE A 71 -14.03 -9.77 -13.74
C PHE A 71 -15.42 -9.41 -13.28
N THR A 72 -15.58 -9.21 -11.98
CA THR A 72 -16.81 -8.59 -11.44
C THR A 72 -16.92 -7.15 -11.94
N ALA A 73 -18.13 -6.59 -11.95
CA ALA A 73 -18.34 -5.22 -12.43
C ALA A 73 -17.47 -4.20 -11.68
N GLU A 74 -17.29 -4.41 -10.37
CA GLU A 74 -16.47 -3.58 -9.49
C GLU A 74 -14.99 -3.65 -9.89
N ALA A 75 -14.49 -4.85 -10.17
CA ALA A 75 -13.11 -5.04 -10.61
C ALA A 75 -12.83 -4.36 -11.97
N ARG A 76 -13.82 -4.34 -12.87
CA ARG A 76 -13.74 -3.61 -14.15
C ARG A 76 -13.72 -2.10 -13.94
N LEU A 77 -14.51 -1.57 -13.01
CA LEU A 77 -14.52 -0.14 -12.70
C LEU A 77 -13.18 0.32 -12.11
N VAL A 78 -12.63 -0.43 -11.16
CA VAL A 78 -11.28 -0.15 -10.62
C VAL A 78 -10.23 -0.24 -11.71
N ALA A 79 -10.31 -1.26 -12.56
CA ALA A 79 -9.41 -1.43 -13.69
C ALA A 79 -9.46 -0.24 -14.66
N LEU A 80 -10.66 0.20 -15.03
CA LEU A 80 -10.87 1.34 -15.91
C LEU A 80 -10.34 2.64 -15.28
N ALA A 81 -10.56 2.84 -13.98
CA ALA A 81 -10.06 4.02 -13.27
C ALA A 81 -8.52 4.07 -13.26
N LEU A 82 -7.85 2.95 -13.00
CA LEU A 82 -6.38 2.87 -13.04
C LEU A 82 -5.83 3.07 -14.46
N ALA A 83 -6.50 2.51 -15.48
CA ALA A 83 -6.13 2.70 -16.87
C ALA A 83 -6.33 4.15 -17.32
N ALA A 84 -7.44 4.78 -16.92
CA ALA A 84 -7.72 6.19 -17.21
C ALA A 84 -6.71 7.12 -16.53
N PHE A 85 -6.34 6.84 -15.28
CA PHE A 85 -5.29 7.56 -14.57
C PHE A 85 -3.95 7.48 -15.31
N PHE A 86 -3.51 6.27 -15.68
CA PHE A 86 -2.30 6.09 -16.48
C PHE A 86 -2.38 6.84 -17.82
N ALA A 87 -3.51 6.74 -18.53
CA ALA A 87 -3.68 7.40 -19.82
C ALA A 87 -3.62 8.93 -19.70
N ALA A 88 -4.20 9.50 -18.64
CA ALA A 88 -4.15 10.94 -18.37
C ALA A 88 -2.71 11.41 -18.08
N GLU A 89 -1.98 10.69 -17.22
CA GLU A 89 -0.56 10.96 -16.92
C GLU A 89 0.31 10.83 -18.17
N ALA A 90 0.13 9.75 -18.95
CA ALA A 90 0.87 9.52 -20.18
C ALA A 90 0.59 10.61 -21.21
N LEU A 91 -0.67 11.01 -21.39
CA LEU A 91 -1.04 12.10 -22.29
C LEU A 91 -0.45 13.43 -21.82
N SER A 92 -0.50 13.73 -20.52
CA SER A 92 0.12 14.92 -19.94
C SER A 92 1.63 14.95 -20.16
N GLY A 93 2.32 13.83 -19.95
CA GLY A 93 3.76 13.69 -20.18
C GLY A 93 4.15 13.76 -21.66
N LEU A 94 3.29 13.29 -22.57
CA LEU A 94 3.49 13.39 -24.02
C LEU A 94 3.25 14.81 -24.54
N ILE A 95 2.25 15.53 -24.03
CA ILE A 95 1.99 16.92 -24.40
C ILE A 95 3.11 17.83 -23.85
N ASN A 96 3.52 17.60 -22.60
CA ASN A 96 4.60 18.33 -21.94
C ASN A 96 5.94 17.60 -22.08
N TRP A 97 6.26 17.10 -23.28
CA TRP A 97 7.42 16.25 -23.51
C TRP A 97 8.75 16.96 -23.22
N ARG A 98 9.58 16.36 -22.37
CA ARG A 98 10.93 16.85 -22.01
C ARG A 98 12.02 15.80 -22.25
N GLY A 99 11.74 14.78 -23.05
CA GLY A 99 12.67 13.67 -23.28
C GLY A 99 12.66 12.67 -22.13
N TRP A 100 13.84 12.43 -21.54
CA TRP A 100 14.05 11.37 -20.57
C TRP A 100 13.21 11.49 -19.27
N PRO A 101 13.06 12.66 -18.64
CA PRO A 101 12.24 12.80 -17.44
C PRO A 101 10.77 12.39 -17.67
N SER A 102 10.15 12.88 -18.75
CA SER A 102 8.78 12.51 -19.12
C SER A 102 8.65 11.01 -19.37
N LEU A 103 9.61 10.41 -20.08
CA LEU A 103 9.61 8.96 -20.35
C LEU A 103 9.72 8.15 -19.05
N ARG A 104 10.59 8.58 -18.14
CA ARG A 104 10.77 7.93 -16.83
C ARG A 104 9.48 7.97 -16.01
N GLU A 105 8.80 9.11 -15.96
CA GLU A 105 7.54 9.24 -15.20
C GLU A 105 6.41 8.38 -15.81
N ILE A 106 6.30 8.37 -17.13
CA ILE A 106 5.38 7.46 -17.84
C ILE A 106 5.70 6.01 -17.48
N ALA A 107 6.98 5.62 -17.53
CA ALA A 107 7.42 4.27 -17.23
C ALA A 107 7.16 3.86 -15.76
N GLU A 108 7.37 4.77 -14.81
CA GLU A 108 7.05 4.55 -13.39
C GLU A 108 5.53 4.32 -13.19
N ASN A 109 4.70 5.05 -13.95
CA ASN A 109 3.25 4.92 -13.92
C ASN A 109 2.69 3.68 -14.64
N VAL A 110 3.48 2.99 -15.48
CA VAL A 110 3.06 1.71 -16.10
C VAL A 110 2.68 0.67 -15.04
N THR A 111 3.25 0.77 -13.84
CA THR A 111 2.89 -0.10 -12.70
C THR A 111 1.40 -0.09 -12.36
N PHE A 112 0.68 1.01 -12.62
CA PHE A 112 -0.78 1.08 -12.44
C PHE A 112 -1.55 0.17 -13.41
N LEU A 113 -1.09 0.04 -14.66
CA LEU A 113 -1.62 -0.94 -15.60
C LEU A 113 -1.28 -2.37 -15.18
N GLY A 114 -0.11 -2.53 -14.56
CA GLY A 114 0.33 -3.80 -13.99
C GLY A 114 -0.55 -4.36 -12.88
N PHE A 115 -1.29 -3.49 -12.21
CA PHE A 115 -2.22 -3.87 -11.17
C PHE A 115 -3.51 -4.52 -11.71
N LEU A 116 -3.83 -4.33 -13.00
CA LEU A 116 -5.04 -4.85 -13.64
C LEU A 116 -5.11 -6.39 -13.65
N PRO A 117 -4.08 -7.11 -14.13
CA PRO A 117 -4.12 -8.56 -14.08
C PRO A 117 -3.95 -9.11 -12.65
N PHE A 118 -3.29 -8.36 -11.75
CA PHE A 118 -3.25 -8.72 -10.33
C PHE A 118 -4.63 -8.68 -9.69
N LEU A 119 -5.44 -7.65 -9.96
CA LEU A 119 -6.84 -7.56 -9.53
C LEU A 119 -7.65 -8.77 -10.02
N ALA A 120 -7.43 -9.20 -11.26
CA ALA A 120 -8.09 -10.38 -11.82
C ALA A 120 -7.80 -11.66 -11.03
N LEU A 121 -6.54 -11.83 -10.60
CA LEU A 121 -6.07 -12.97 -9.82
C LEU A 121 -6.57 -12.91 -8.36
N VAL A 122 -6.57 -11.73 -7.77
CA VAL A 122 -7.03 -11.47 -6.39
C VAL A 122 -8.52 -11.75 -6.23
N VAL A 123 -9.35 -11.26 -7.15
CA VAL A 123 -10.81 -11.41 -7.09
C VAL A 123 -11.22 -12.88 -7.15
N ARG A 124 -10.54 -13.70 -7.98
CA ARG A 124 -10.79 -15.15 -8.08
C ARG A 124 -10.36 -15.93 -6.83
N GLY A 125 -9.39 -15.42 -6.06
CA GLY A 125 -8.80 -16.08 -4.90
C GLY A 125 -9.24 -15.54 -3.54
N ARG A 126 -10.30 -14.73 -3.45
CA ARG A 126 -10.65 -13.91 -2.27
C ARG A 126 -10.56 -14.63 -0.91
N HIS A 127 -11.02 -15.88 -0.82
CA HIS A 127 -10.99 -16.64 0.43
C HIS A 127 -9.57 -17.03 0.84
N SER A 128 -8.75 -17.47 -0.12
CA SER A 128 -7.33 -17.80 0.10
C SER A 128 -6.51 -16.56 0.43
N LEU A 129 -6.78 -15.44 -0.26
CA LEU A 129 -6.14 -14.16 0.03
C LEU A 129 -6.44 -13.69 1.44
N MET A 130 -7.72 -13.68 1.84
CA MET A 130 -8.10 -13.24 3.18
C MET A 130 -7.55 -14.15 4.28
N ALA A 131 -7.49 -15.47 4.04
CA ALA A 131 -6.87 -16.40 4.96
C ALA A 131 -5.36 -16.17 5.10
N ALA A 132 -4.67 -15.90 3.98
CA ALA A 132 -3.25 -15.55 3.97
C ALA A 132 -3.01 -14.23 4.71
N LEU A 133 -3.71 -13.15 4.35
CA LEU A 133 -3.64 -11.86 5.03
C LEU A 133 -3.82 -12.01 6.54
N ALA A 134 -4.84 -12.75 6.97
CA ALA A 134 -5.11 -12.96 8.39
C ALA A 134 -4.07 -13.79 9.15
N SER A 135 -3.20 -14.50 8.44
CA SER A 135 -2.18 -15.36 9.04
C SER A 135 -0.80 -14.70 8.99
N PHE A 136 -0.52 -13.92 7.94
CA PHE A 136 0.79 -13.31 7.70
C PHE A 136 0.86 -11.83 8.08
N ALA A 137 -0.26 -11.10 8.13
CA ALA A 137 -0.27 -9.71 8.61
C ALA A 137 0.33 -9.53 10.01
N PRO A 138 0.03 -10.36 11.04
CA PRO A 138 0.66 -10.19 12.34
C PRO A 138 2.18 -10.40 12.30
N ILE A 139 2.64 -11.38 11.52
CA ILE A 139 4.08 -11.64 11.35
C ILE A 139 4.74 -10.44 10.66
N ALA A 140 4.11 -9.91 9.61
CA ALA A 140 4.58 -8.72 8.90
C ALA A 140 4.67 -7.49 9.82
N ALA A 141 3.69 -7.31 10.70
CA ALA A 141 3.68 -6.24 11.69
C ALA A 141 4.81 -6.38 12.74
N MET A 142 5.04 -7.60 13.22
CA MET A 142 6.14 -7.89 14.16
C MET A 142 7.51 -7.64 13.51
N LEU A 143 7.69 -8.07 12.26
CA LEU A 143 8.90 -7.78 11.49
C LEU A 143 9.08 -6.28 11.26
N ALA A 144 8.02 -5.57 10.90
CA ALA A 144 8.07 -4.12 10.71
C ALA A 144 8.46 -3.39 12.01
N LEU A 145 7.92 -3.81 13.16
CA LEU A 145 8.33 -3.27 14.44
C LEU A 145 9.80 -3.57 14.74
N ALA A 146 10.25 -4.82 14.54
CA ALA A 146 11.64 -5.21 14.81
C ALA A 146 12.62 -4.39 13.96
N VAL A 147 12.36 -4.25 12.66
CA VAL A 147 13.17 -3.45 11.74
C VAL A 147 13.13 -1.97 12.13
N GLY A 148 11.94 -1.43 12.42
CA GLY A 148 11.80 -0.03 12.82
C GLY A 148 12.49 0.28 14.15
N ALA A 149 12.40 -0.62 15.12
CA ALA A 149 13.06 -0.51 16.41
C ALA A 149 14.59 -0.53 16.26
N TRP A 150 15.12 -1.43 15.43
CA TRP A 150 16.54 -1.47 15.11
C TRP A 150 17.01 -0.17 14.44
N GLN A 151 16.25 0.36 13.48
CA GLN A 151 16.58 1.65 12.83
C GLN A 151 16.60 2.82 13.82
N VAL A 152 15.62 2.89 14.70
CA VAL A 152 15.51 3.99 15.67
C VAL A 152 16.58 3.90 16.75
N TRP A 153 16.80 2.71 17.34
CA TRP A 153 17.69 2.58 18.50
C TRP A 153 19.15 2.32 18.14
N THR A 154 19.43 1.64 17.03
CA THR A 154 20.81 1.31 16.64
C THR A 154 21.37 2.31 15.63
N ILE A 155 20.57 2.74 14.66
CA ILE A 155 21.03 3.66 13.59
C ILE A 155 20.73 5.12 13.95
N GLY A 156 19.76 5.39 14.83
CA GLY A 156 19.37 6.75 15.20
C GLY A 156 18.52 7.46 14.13
N ILE A 157 17.94 6.70 13.19
CA ILE A 157 17.03 7.23 12.17
C ILE A 157 15.61 6.81 12.47
N ARG A 158 14.63 7.65 12.12
CA ARG A 158 13.21 7.26 12.15
C ARG A 158 12.97 5.99 11.31
N ALA A 159 11.99 5.19 11.71
CA ALA A 159 11.69 3.95 10.99
C ALA A 159 11.22 4.25 9.56
N GLN A 160 11.96 3.72 8.59
CA GLN A 160 11.70 3.89 7.16
C GLN A 160 11.75 2.57 6.40
N GLY A 161 12.01 1.46 7.10
CA GLY A 161 12.28 0.17 6.49
C GLY A 161 13.42 0.26 5.48
N VAL A 162 13.39 -0.60 4.48
CA VAL A 162 14.30 -0.58 3.32
C VAL A 162 13.82 0.43 2.28
N ALA A 163 12.64 1.04 2.46
CA ALA A 163 12.07 1.98 1.51
C ALA A 163 12.82 3.34 1.45
N GLY A 164 13.56 3.68 2.50
CA GLY A 164 14.20 4.98 2.63
C GLY A 164 13.22 6.15 2.83
N ASN A 165 11.94 5.86 3.03
CA ASN A 165 10.90 6.86 3.25
C ASN A 165 9.96 6.43 4.39
N ALA A 166 10.01 7.18 5.50
CA ALA A 166 9.23 6.92 6.69
C ALA A 166 7.71 7.06 6.50
N ALA A 167 7.26 7.89 5.55
CA ALA A 167 5.84 8.02 5.23
C ALA A 167 5.35 6.76 4.50
N ILE A 168 6.11 6.27 3.52
CA ILE A 168 5.79 5.04 2.79
C ILE A 168 5.80 3.83 3.74
N PHE A 169 6.82 3.73 4.59
CA PHE A 169 6.87 2.72 5.66
C PHE A 169 5.64 2.79 6.56
N GLY A 170 5.28 3.98 7.04
CA GLY A 170 4.09 4.14 7.88
C GLY A 170 2.79 3.73 7.16
N VAL A 171 2.59 4.14 5.90
CA VAL A 171 1.38 3.80 5.12
C VAL A 171 1.27 2.29 4.91
N THR A 172 2.39 1.65 4.56
CA THR A 172 2.41 0.20 4.32
C THR A 172 2.12 -0.58 5.60
N VAL A 173 2.68 -0.16 6.75
CA VAL A 173 2.35 -0.71 8.06
C VAL A 173 0.89 -0.44 8.46
N ALA A 174 0.32 0.72 8.13
CA ALA A 174 -1.08 1.04 8.39
C ALA A 174 -2.05 0.11 7.62
N VAL A 175 -1.69 -0.31 6.42
CA VAL A 175 -2.44 -1.32 5.67
C VAL A 175 -2.38 -2.69 6.37
N VAL A 176 -1.18 -3.11 6.82
CA VAL A 176 -1.01 -4.33 7.61
C VAL A 176 -1.81 -4.27 8.92
N TYR A 177 -1.81 -3.12 9.59
CA TYR A 177 -2.61 -2.85 10.78
C TYR A 177 -4.11 -3.08 10.51
N ALA A 178 -4.65 -2.51 9.43
CA ALA A 178 -6.04 -2.76 9.04
C ALA A 178 -6.34 -4.26 8.86
N PHE A 179 -5.44 -5.02 8.22
CA PHE A 179 -5.61 -6.45 8.05
C PHE A 179 -5.62 -7.23 9.37
N THR A 180 -4.79 -6.84 10.34
CA THR A 180 -4.82 -7.46 11.67
C THR A 180 -6.16 -7.19 12.39
N LEU A 181 -6.69 -5.96 12.30
CA LEU A 181 -8.00 -5.61 12.89
C LEU A 181 -9.15 -6.38 12.24
N VAL A 182 -9.21 -6.43 10.91
CA VAL A 182 -10.20 -7.23 10.18
C VAL A 182 -10.14 -8.70 10.61
N SER A 183 -8.94 -9.22 10.85
CA SER A 183 -8.73 -10.61 11.25
C SER A 183 -9.19 -10.89 12.68
N ILE A 184 -9.00 -9.95 13.61
CA ILE A 184 -9.54 -10.02 14.98
C ILE A 184 -11.06 -10.08 14.98
N MET A 185 -11.73 -9.35 14.08
CA MET A 185 -13.19 -9.36 13.98
C MET A 185 -13.76 -10.66 13.41
N ARG A 186 -13.00 -11.35 12.55
CA ARG A 186 -13.50 -12.51 11.79
C ARG A 186 -13.22 -13.85 12.45
N ARG A 187 -12.26 -13.94 13.37
CA ARG A 187 -11.83 -15.20 13.98
C ARG A 187 -12.44 -15.39 15.36
N ASN A 188 -12.98 -16.59 15.60
CA ASN A 188 -13.53 -16.99 16.90
C ASN A 188 -12.53 -17.78 17.76
N SER A 189 -11.46 -18.30 17.15
CA SER A 189 -10.41 -19.07 17.83
C SER A 189 -9.44 -18.14 18.58
N PHE A 190 -9.16 -18.46 19.86
CA PHE A 190 -8.30 -17.64 20.72
C PHE A 190 -6.90 -17.40 20.14
N LEU A 191 -6.20 -18.46 19.71
CA LEU A 191 -4.78 -18.35 19.31
C LEU A 191 -4.58 -17.43 18.09
N PRO A 192 -5.29 -17.60 16.96
CA PRO A 192 -5.22 -16.64 15.86
C PRO A 192 -5.72 -15.23 16.17
N MET A 193 -6.68 -15.09 17.08
CA MET A 193 -7.15 -13.78 17.52
C MET A 193 -6.04 -13.08 18.31
N PHE A 194 -5.37 -13.80 19.21
CA PHE A 194 -4.27 -13.31 20.01
C PHE A 194 -3.05 -12.92 19.16
N THR A 195 -2.67 -13.71 18.16
CA THR A 195 -1.57 -13.35 17.26
C THR A 195 -1.87 -12.08 16.46
N ASN A 196 -3.10 -11.92 15.98
CA ASN A 196 -3.51 -10.69 15.29
C ASN A 196 -3.61 -9.49 16.24
N TYR A 197 -3.99 -9.70 17.50
CA TYR A 197 -3.94 -8.67 18.52
C TYR A 197 -2.51 -8.17 18.77
N LEU A 198 -1.57 -9.09 18.95
CA LEU A 198 -0.15 -8.76 19.08
C LEU A 198 0.37 -8.06 17.83
N GLY A 199 0.00 -8.55 16.65
CA GLY A 199 0.31 -7.90 15.37
C GLY A 199 -0.22 -6.48 15.28
N ALA A 200 -1.45 -6.22 15.74
CA ALA A 200 -2.04 -4.89 15.73
C ALA A 200 -1.25 -3.92 16.63
N ILE A 201 -0.84 -4.36 17.82
CA ILE A 201 0.05 -3.60 18.71
C ILE A 201 1.37 -3.32 18.02
N CYS A 202 2.00 -4.33 17.43
CA CYS A 202 3.29 -4.17 16.76
C CYS A 202 3.20 -3.19 15.58
N ALA A 203 2.14 -3.27 14.78
CA ALA A 203 1.93 -2.34 13.68
C ALA A 203 1.70 -0.90 14.19
N ALA A 204 0.91 -0.71 15.25
CA ALA A 204 0.75 0.60 15.87
C ALA A 204 2.10 1.15 16.38
N GLY A 205 2.91 0.32 17.04
CA GLY A 205 4.26 0.68 17.45
C GLY A 205 5.15 1.07 16.27
N ALA A 206 5.14 0.29 15.19
CA ALA A 206 5.93 0.58 13.98
C ALA A 206 5.47 1.89 13.28
N ILE A 207 4.16 2.19 13.25
CA ILE A 207 3.65 3.48 12.76
C ILE A 207 4.21 4.62 13.61
N LEU A 208 4.26 4.47 14.93
CA LEU A 208 4.80 5.49 15.83
C LEU A 208 6.30 5.68 15.64
N LEU A 209 7.06 4.59 15.51
CA LEU A 209 8.50 4.63 15.19
C LEU A 209 8.80 5.28 13.83
N SER A 210 7.85 5.22 12.89
CA SER A 210 7.99 5.93 11.61
C SER A 210 8.00 7.45 11.77
N SER A 211 7.51 7.98 12.90
CA SER A 211 7.32 9.42 13.16
C SER A 211 6.42 10.15 12.15
N SER A 212 5.69 9.41 11.31
CA SER A 212 4.77 9.95 10.30
C SER A 212 3.46 10.41 10.94
N ARG A 213 3.44 11.68 11.38
CA ARG A 213 2.34 12.32 12.14
C ARG A 213 0.97 12.16 11.49
N THR A 214 0.89 12.21 10.17
CA THR A 214 -0.36 12.06 9.40
C THR A 214 -1.02 10.69 9.57
N LEU A 215 -0.26 9.70 10.04
CA LEU A 215 -0.74 8.32 10.22
C LEU A 215 -1.07 7.98 11.67
N TRP A 216 -0.76 8.85 12.63
CA TRP A 216 -1.13 8.62 14.03
C TRP A 216 -2.65 8.53 14.23
N PRO A 217 -3.48 9.38 13.59
CA PRO A 217 -4.93 9.26 13.68
C PRO A 217 -5.43 7.88 13.23
N ILE A 218 -4.75 7.21 12.30
CA ILE A 218 -5.15 5.89 11.79
C ILE A 218 -5.16 4.84 12.91
N ILE A 219 -4.25 4.93 13.88
CA ILE A 219 -4.18 4.01 15.02
C ILE A 219 -5.49 4.04 15.83
N VAL A 220 -6.19 5.18 15.85
CA VAL A 220 -7.47 5.34 16.55
C VAL A 220 -8.66 5.14 15.61
N LEU A 221 -8.59 5.74 14.42
CA LEU A 221 -9.68 5.75 13.45
C LEU A 221 -9.99 4.36 12.91
N PHE A 222 -8.99 3.53 12.60
CA PHE A 222 -9.27 2.21 12.04
C PHE A 222 -10.03 1.30 13.01
N PRO A 223 -9.60 1.11 14.27
CA PRO A 223 -10.39 0.34 15.22
C PRO A 223 -11.80 0.91 15.40
N LEU A 224 -11.96 2.24 15.44
CA LEU A 224 -13.27 2.88 15.56
C LEU A 224 -14.17 2.56 14.35
N ILE A 225 -13.65 2.74 13.12
CA ILE A 225 -14.37 2.40 11.88
C ILE A 225 -14.80 0.93 11.91
N PHE A 226 -13.92 0.02 12.34
CA PHE A 226 -14.22 -1.40 12.42
C PHE A 226 -15.27 -1.75 13.49
N VAL A 227 -15.34 -1.01 14.60
CA VAL A 227 -16.43 -1.15 15.58
C VAL A 227 -17.76 -0.62 15.04
N LEU A 228 -17.73 0.43 14.22
CA LEU A 228 -18.94 1.10 13.70
C LEU A 228 -19.51 0.44 12.43
N LEU A 229 -18.67 -0.20 11.60
CA LEU A 229 -19.07 -0.88 10.35
C LEU A 229 -20.25 -1.88 10.49
N PRO A 230 -20.34 -2.70 11.55
CA PRO A 230 -21.50 -3.57 11.78
C PRO A 230 -22.83 -2.83 11.95
N SER A 231 -22.81 -1.59 12.46
CA SER A 231 -24.01 -0.75 12.61
C SER A 231 -24.57 -0.33 11.25
N PHE A 232 -23.75 -0.36 10.19
CA PHE A 232 -24.15 -0.11 8.81
C PHE A 232 -24.50 -1.39 8.03
N GLY A 233 -24.55 -2.55 8.70
CA GLY A 233 -24.88 -3.83 8.05
C GLY A 233 -23.80 -4.39 7.12
N VAL A 234 -22.61 -3.78 7.07
CA VAL A 234 -21.53 -4.16 6.14
C VAL A 234 -20.74 -5.37 6.64
N VAL A 235 -20.62 -5.54 7.97
CA VAL A 235 -19.80 -6.57 8.60
C VAL A 235 -20.57 -7.23 9.75
N ARG A 236 -20.26 -8.50 10.07
CA ARG A 236 -20.79 -9.15 11.28
C ARG A 236 -20.44 -8.36 12.53
N ARG A 237 -21.36 -8.35 13.51
CA ARG A 237 -21.12 -7.74 14.82
C ARG A 237 -19.90 -8.37 15.49
N PRO A 238 -18.95 -7.56 16.01
CA PRO A 238 -17.77 -8.07 16.69
C PRO A 238 -18.20 -8.81 17.95
N SER A 239 -17.43 -9.85 18.29
CA SER A 239 -17.60 -10.52 19.59
C SER A 239 -17.19 -9.60 20.74
N HIS A 240 -17.67 -9.87 21.96
CA HIS A 240 -17.21 -9.15 23.17
C HIS A 240 -15.68 -9.21 23.33
N ARG A 241 -15.05 -10.32 22.91
CA ARG A 241 -13.59 -10.50 22.94
C ARG A 241 -12.89 -9.59 21.94
N SER A 242 -13.46 -9.46 20.74
CA SER A 242 -12.94 -8.57 19.69
C SER A 242 -13.07 -7.10 20.12
N LEU A 243 -14.16 -6.72 20.79
CA LEU A 243 -14.33 -5.38 21.34
C LEU A 243 -13.32 -5.08 22.44
N LEU A 244 -13.13 -6.00 23.39
CA LEU A 244 -12.14 -5.86 24.45
C LEU A 244 -10.72 -5.71 23.88
N ALA A 245 -10.38 -6.52 22.87
CA ALA A 245 -9.11 -6.43 22.17
C ALA A 245 -8.94 -5.04 21.52
N ILE A 246 -9.95 -4.54 20.80
CA ILE A 246 -9.90 -3.20 20.18
C ILE A 246 -9.70 -2.11 21.23
N VAL A 247 -10.44 -2.15 22.34
CA VAL A 247 -10.27 -1.20 23.45
C VAL A 247 -8.85 -1.24 24.00
N LEU A 248 -8.28 -2.44 24.18
CA LEU A 248 -6.91 -2.59 24.67
C LEU A 248 -5.89 -2.01 23.67
N VAL A 249 -6.08 -2.17 22.35
CA VAL A 249 -5.25 -1.51 21.33
C VAL A 249 -5.35 0.02 21.44
N LEU A 250 -6.56 0.56 21.61
CA LEU A 250 -6.79 2.00 21.72
C LEU A 250 -6.15 2.60 22.97
N ILE A 251 -6.25 1.93 24.12
CA ILE A 251 -5.60 2.36 25.36
C ILE A 251 -4.08 2.42 25.18
N LEU A 252 -3.49 1.37 24.60
CA LEU A 252 -2.05 1.33 24.37
C LEU A 252 -1.61 2.40 23.37
N ALA A 253 -2.36 2.60 22.29
CA ALA A 253 -2.11 3.65 21.32
C ALA A 253 -2.17 5.05 21.96
N ALA A 254 -3.20 5.31 22.76
CA ALA A 254 -3.35 6.57 23.49
C ALA A 254 -2.16 6.80 24.45
N ALA A 255 -1.74 5.77 25.18
CA ALA A 255 -0.59 5.87 26.08
C ALA A 255 0.69 6.26 25.33
N VAL A 256 0.97 5.65 24.17
CA VAL A 256 2.17 5.99 23.40
C VAL A 256 2.07 7.38 22.75
N VAL A 257 0.89 7.77 22.27
CA VAL A 257 0.69 9.13 21.73
C VAL A 257 0.85 10.18 22.81
N LEU A 258 0.38 9.94 24.03
CA LEU A 258 0.52 10.87 25.15
C LEU A 258 1.96 11.04 25.63
N THR A 259 2.79 10.00 25.54
CA THR A 259 4.21 10.07 25.91
C THR A 259 5.07 10.64 24.80
N ALA A 260 4.88 10.22 23.55
CA ALA A 260 5.71 10.64 22.41
C ALA A 260 5.22 11.94 21.72
N GLY A 261 3.95 12.33 21.94
CA GLY A 261 3.30 13.42 21.21
C GLY A 261 3.44 14.81 21.82
N ARG A 262 3.76 14.93 23.11
CA ARG A 262 3.81 16.24 23.79
C ARG A 262 4.78 17.22 23.14
N ASP A 263 6.01 16.79 22.88
CA ASP A 263 7.04 17.65 22.27
C ASP A 263 6.66 18.04 20.83
N ARG A 264 5.91 17.18 20.15
CA ARG A 264 5.52 17.34 18.75
C ARG A 264 4.33 18.28 18.55
N ILE A 265 3.39 18.33 19.50
CA ILE A 265 2.34 19.37 19.52
C ILE A 265 3.01 20.74 19.67
N GLY A 266 4.01 20.85 20.54
CA GLY A 266 4.81 22.07 20.68
C GLY A 266 5.53 22.47 19.39
N GLU A 267 6.16 21.52 18.68
CA GLU A 267 6.75 21.78 17.36
C GLU A 267 5.73 22.26 16.33
N ALA A 268 4.54 21.64 16.27
CA ALA A 268 3.51 22.03 15.32
C ALA A 268 2.98 23.44 15.60
N ILE A 269 2.78 23.80 16.87
CA ILE A 269 2.38 25.16 17.26
C ILE A 269 3.48 26.16 16.88
N ARG A 270 4.76 25.83 17.11
CA ARG A 270 5.89 26.68 16.70
C ARG A 270 5.97 26.85 15.18
N ASP A 271 5.76 25.79 14.41
CA ASP A 271 5.75 25.84 12.94
C ASP A 271 4.61 26.73 12.41
N ILE A 272 3.42 26.68 13.03
CA ILE A 272 2.28 27.54 12.71
C ILE A 272 2.63 29.00 13.02
N ALA A 273 3.08 29.29 14.24
CA ALA A 273 3.46 30.65 14.64
C ALA A 273 4.58 31.21 13.76
N ALA A 274 5.57 30.39 13.36
CA ALA A 274 6.62 30.81 12.44
C ALA A 274 6.08 31.14 11.05
N ALA A 275 5.17 30.33 10.51
CA ALA A 275 4.52 30.60 9.22
C ALA A 275 3.66 31.88 9.25
N GLU A 276 2.93 32.13 10.34
CA GLU A 276 2.15 33.36 10.54
C GLU A 276 3.04 34.60 10.62
N ASN A 277 4.23 34.48 11.20
CA ASN A 277 5.25 35.54 11.27
C ASN A 277 6.06 35.69 9.97
N GLY A 278 5.64 35.08 8.86
CA GLY A 278 6.28 35.21 7.55
C GLY A 278 7.52 34.32 7.34
N GLN A 279 7.86 33.45 8.29
CA GLN A 279 9.00 32.54 8.14
C GLN A 279 8.61 31.31 7.31
N MET A 280 8.70 31.43 5.99
CA MET A 280 8.26 30.39 5.05
C MET A 280 9.25 29.22 4.89
N MET A 281 10.42 29.27 5.53
CA MET A 281 11.44 28.21 5.44
C MET A 281 11.14 26.98 6.33
N THR A 282 10.07 27.02 7.13
CA THR A 282 9.60 25.87 7.91
C THR A 282 8.92 24.81 7.04
N PRO A 283 8.76 23.55 7.49
CA PRO A 283 8.05 22.52 6.73
C PRO A 283 6.61 22.91 6.38
N LEU A 284 5.91 23.61 7.28
CA LEU A 284 4.58 24.13 7.02
C LEU A 284 4.62 25.31 6.03
N GLY A 285 5.55 26.25 6.23
CA GLY A 285 5.75 27.40 5.34
C GLY A 285 6.00 26.98 3.90
N LYS A 286 6.90 26.00 3.69
CA LYS A 286 7.18 25.43 2.36
C LYS A 286 5.92 24.87 1.70
N ARG A 287 5.06 24.16 2.46
CA ARG A 287 3.78 23.67 1.93
C ARG A 287 2.85 24.83 1.57
N ILE A 288 2.71 25.84 2.42
CA ILE A 288 1.89 27.01 2.10
C ILE A 288 2.36 27.67 0.80
N VAL A 289 3.67 27.81 0.60
CA VAL A 289 4.25 28.33 -0.65
C VAL A 289 3.87 27.43 -1.84
N VAL A 290 4.12 26.12 -1.75
CA VAL A 290 3.75 25.16 -2.82
C VAL A 290 2.27 25.29 -3.19
N TRP A 291 1.36 25.35 -2.20
CA TRP A 291 -0.07 25.44 -2.44
C TRP A 291 -0.47 26.77 -3.06
N LYS A 292 0.09 27.88 -2.60
CA LYS A 292 -0.14 29.21 -3.20
C LYS A 292 0.34 29.25 -4.64
N THR A 293 1.55 28.74 -4.90
CA THR A 293 2.12 28.64 -6.24
C THR A 293 1.25 27.77 -7.13
N ALA A 294 0.81 26.60 -6.66
CA ALA A 294 -0.07 25.71 -7.42
C ALA A 294 -1.40 26.37 -7.78
N ILE A 295 -2.09 27.01 -6.82
CA ILE A 295 -3.37 27.70 -7.07
C ILE A 295 -3.19 28.82 -8.10
N ALA A 296 -2.11 29.59 -7.98
CA ALA A 296 -1.83 30.70 -8.88
C ALA A 296 -1.36 30.24 -10.27
N ALA A 297 -0.95 28.99 -10.43
CA ALA A 297 -0.55 28.39 -11.69
C ALA A 297 -1.73 27.76 -12.47
N ILE A 298 -2.84 27.41 -11.79
CA ILE A 298 -4.04 26.83 -12.44
C ILE A 298 -4.55 27.65 -13.64
N PRO A 299 -4.66 28.99 -13.57
CA PRO A 299 -5.19 29.79 -14.69
C PRO A 299 -4.34 29.74 -15.96
N GLU A 300 -3.05 29.43 -15.84
CA GLU A 300 -2.12 29.40 -16.98
C GLU A 300 -2.31 28.13 -17.84
N HIS A 301 -2.52 26.98 -17.20
CA HIS A 301 -2.71 25.69 -17.88
C HIS A 301 -3.83 24.86 -17.23
N PRO A 302 -5.11 25.26 -17.35
CA PRO A 302 -6.20 24.71 -16.54
C PRO A 302 -6.61 23.27 -16.87
N LEU A 303 -6.39 22.82 -18.12
CA LEU A 303 -6.84 21.50 -18.58
C LEU A 303 -5.72 20.46 -18.60
N ILE A 304 -4.51 20.87 -18.95
CA ILE A 304 -3.37 19.96 -19.22
C ILE A 304 -2.32 20.06 -18.10
N GLY A 305 -2.32 21.15 -17.34
CA GLY A 305 -1.29 21.44 -16.34
C GLY A 305 0.10 21.66 -16.97
N PHE A 306 1.12 21.69 -16.12
CA PHE A 306 2.51 21.93 -16.51
C PHE A 306 3.31 20.63 -16.74
N GLY A 307 2.64 19.49 -16.55
CA GLY A 307 3.21 18.18 -16.73
C GLY A 307 4.09 17.68 -15.59
N PRO A 308 4.58 16.44 -15.74
CA PRO A 308 5.52 15.77 -14.85
C PRO A 308 6.83 16.58 -14.70
N ASP A 309 7.33 16.77 -13.48
CA ASP A 309 8.58 17.52 -13.17
C ASP A 309 8.54 19.06 -13.34
N SER A 310 7.34 19.65 -13.27
CA SER A 310 7.12 21.10 -13.25
C SER A 310 7.15 21.80 -11.87
N PRO A 311 6.93 21.17 -10.70
CA PRO A 311 6.75 21.90 -9.44
C PRO A 311 7.92 22.78 -9.06
N ALA A 312 9.17 22.28 -9.17
CA ALA A 312 10.36 23.06 -8.84
C ALA A 312 10.51 24.28 -9.75
N ARG A 313 10.27 24.10 -11.05
CA ARG A 313 10.38 25.18 -12.03
C ARG A 313 9.31 26.26 -11.84
N VAL A 314 8.05 25.86 -11.65
CA VAL A 314 6.95 26.82 -11.41
C VAL A 314 7.18 27.59 -10.09
N MET A 315 7.90 26.99 -9.14
CA MET A 315 8.34 27.67 -7.92
C MET A 315 9.60 28.53 -8.11
N GLU A 316 10.48 28.25 -9.06
CA GLU A 316 11.65 29.08 -9.38
C GLU A 316 11.29 30.29 -10.25
N GLU A 317 10.28 30.16 -11.10
CA GLU A 317 9.78 31.23 -11.98
C GLU A 317 8.97 32.30 -11.21
N ARG A 318 8.75 32.14 -9.89
CA ARG A 318 7.87 32.99 -9.05
C ARG A 318 8.49 33.33 -7.70
#